data_AF-A0A3M0GYV5-F1
#
_entry.id   AF-A0A3M0GYV5-F1
#
_cell.length_a   1.000
_cell.length_b   1.000
_cell.length_c   1.000
_cell.angle_alpha   90.00
_cell.angle_beta   90.00
_cell.angle_gamma   90.00
#
_symmetry.space_group_name_H-M   'P 1'
#
loop_
_entity.id
_entity.type
_entity.pdbx_description
1 polymer ?
#
loop_
_entity_poly.entity_id
_entity_poly.type
_entity_poly.pdbx_seq_one_letter_code
_entity_poly.pdbx_strand_id
1 'polypeptide(L)' 'MGFHYRSRKKTGKNSWINISGSGASMSRKIGPVTFNSRGGMWVKLPGGLNFRGRWR' A
#
# COMPACT_ATOMS: atom_id res chain seq x y z
N MET A 1 -7.47 17.89 -16.37
CA MET A 1 -7.58 18.00 -14.90
C MET A 1 -9.01 17.66 -14.53
N GLY A 2 -9.26 16.52 -13.89
CA GLY A 2 -10.62 16.00 -13.66
C GLY A 2 -10.78 15.42 -12.26
N PHE A 3 -12.01 15.05 -11.90
CA PHE A 3 -12.30 14.43 -10.60
C PHE A 3 -11.55 13.11 -10.44
N HIS A 4 -10.61 13.07 -9.49
CA HIS A 4 -9.87 11.87 -9.16
C HIS A 4 -10.58 11.13 -8.02
N TYR A 5 -11.32 10.08 -8.35
CA TYR A 5 -11.88 9.19 -7.34
C TYR A 5 -10.76 8.33 -6.73
N ARG A 6 -10.53 8.50 -5.43
CA ARG A 6 -9.67 7.63 -4.61
C ARG A 6 -10.40 7.28 -3.33
N SER A 7 -10.74 6.00 -3.16
CA SER A 7 -11.35 5.46 -1.96
C SER A 7 -10.41 4.44 -1.32
N ARG A 8 -10.24 4.52 0.00
CA ARG A 8 -9.49 3.52 0.78
C ARG A 8 -10.46 2.81 1.72
N LYS A 9 -10.67 1.51 1.51
CA LYS A 9 -11.48 0.68 2.39
C LYS A 9 -10.58 -0.22 3.22
N LYS A 10 -10.67 -0.12 4.55
CA LYS A 10 -9.97 -1.05 5.45
C LYS A 10 -10.66 -2.41 5.35
N THR A 11 -9.90 -3.45 5.00
CA THR A 11 -10.41 -4.84 4.89
C THR A 11 -10.03 -5.67 6.11
N GLY A 12 -9.09 -5.20 6.93
CA GLY A 12 -8.76 -5.79 8.23
C GLY A 12 -7.88 -4.86 9.06
N LYS A 13 -7.43 -5.33 10.22
CA LYS A 13 -6.56 -4.56 11.14
C LYS A 13 -5.29 -4.04 10.47
N ASN A 14 -4.73 -4.82 9.53
CA ASN A 14 -3.49 -4.49 8.83
C ASN A 14 -3.60 -4.49 7.29
N SER A 15 -4.81 -4.49 6.73
CA SER A 15 -5.02 -4.59 5.29
C SER A 15 -6.03 -3.55 4.80
N TRP A 16 -5.76 -2.93 3.66
CA TRP A 16 -6.66 -1.98 3.03
C TRP A 16 -6.64 -2.11 1.51
N ILE A 17 -7.78 -1.87 0.90
CA ILE A 17 -7.95 -1.81 -0.55
C ILE A 17 -8.00 -0.33 -0.93
N ASN A 18 -7.13 0.07 -1.85
CA ASN A 18 -7.16 1.38 -2.48
C ASN A 18 -7.85 1.24 -3.84
N ILE A 19 -9.04 1.81 -3.96
CA ILE A 19 -9.82 1.88 -5.18
C ILE A 19 -9.55 3.26 -5.78
N SER A 20 -9.11 3.30 -7.02
CA SER A 20 -8.90 4.54 -7.77
C SER A 20 -9.55 4.44 -9.14
N GLY A 21 -9.77 5.58 -9.81
CA GLY A 21 -10.30 5.59 -11.19
C GLY A 21 -9.50 4.74 -12.20
N SER A 22 -8.24 4.41 -11.89
CA SER A 22 -7.36 3.53 -12.68
C SER A 22 -7.32 2.06 -12.21
N GLY A 23 -8.13 1.67 -11.23
CA GLY A 23 -8.24 0.30 -10.73
C GLY A 23 -8.12 0.17 -9.21
N ALA A 24 -8.37 -1.05 -8.71
CA ALA A 24 -8.27 -1.42 -7.30
C ALA A 24 -6.92 -2.09 -6.99
N SER A 25 -6.34 -1.76 -5.84
CA SER A 25 -5.11 -2.40 -5.34
C SER A 25 -5.23 -2.71 -3.87
N MET A 26 -4.88 -3.92 -3.47
CA MET A 26 -4.75 -4.30 -2.07
C MET A 26 -3.37 -3.95 -1.52
N SER A 27 -3.34 -3.49 -0.28
CA SER A 27 -2.12 -3.32 0.52
C SER A 27 -2.29 -4.05 1.85
N ARG A 28 -1.26 -4.79 2.26
CA ARG A 28 -1.25 -5.57 3.50
C ARG A 28 0.04 -5.30 4.25
N LYS A 29 -0.09 -4.97 5.53
CA LYS A 29 1.01 -4.79 6.48
C LYS A 29 1.17 -6.07 7.32
N ILE A 30 2.38 -6.57 7.37
CA ILE A 30 2.79 -7.73 8.16
C ILE A 30 4.03 -7.29 8.95
N GLY A 31 3.81 -6.92 10.22
CA GLY A 31 4.87 -6.39 11.10
C GLY A 31 5.50 -5.09 10.57
N PRO A 32 6.83 -5.03 10.41
CA PRO A 32 7.52 -3.87 9.83
C PRO A 32 7.31 -3.76 8.32
N VAL A 33 6.79 -4.78 7.65
CA VAL A 33 6.70 -4.84 6.19
C VAL A 33 5.29 -4.50 5.70
N THR A 34 5.17 -3.71 4.64
CA THR A 34 3.92 -3.42 3.93
C THR A 34 4.09 -3.78 2.48
N PHE A 35 3.23 -4.66 1.98
CA PHE A 35 3.18 -5.05 0.59
C PHE A 35 1.96 -4.42 -0.10
N ASN A 36 2.12 -4.06 -1.36
CA ASN A 36 1.05 -3.61 -2.23
C ASN A 36 1.03 -4.49 -3.47
N SER A 37 -0.15 -5.00 -3.81
CA SER A 37 -0.45 -5.75 -5.04
C SER A 37 0.02 -5.06 -6.33
N ARG A 38 0.25 -3.74 -6.33
CA ARG A 38 0.89 -3.00 -7.44
C ARG A 38 2.42 -3.12 -7.48
N GLY A 39 3.01 -4.11 -6.82
CA GLY A 39 4.45 -4.37 -6.81
C GLY A 39 5.27 -3.45 -5.90
N GLY A 40 4.65 -2.87 -4.87
CA GLY A 40 5.35 -2.02 -3.89
C GLY A 40 5.61 -2.76 -2.58
N MET A 41 6.82 -2.63 -2.03
CA MET A 41 7.18 -3.14 -0.71
C MET A 41 7.81 -2.02 0.14
N TRP A 42 7.38 -1.90 1.39
CA TRP A 42 7.97 -1.01 2.38
C TRP A 42 8.36 -1.81 3.60
N VAL A 43 9.62 -1.73 4.04
CA VAL A 43 10.10 -2.35 5.26
C VAL A 43 10.53 -1.23 6.21
N LYS A 44 9.89 -1.16 7.38
CA LYS A 44 10.27 -0.27 8.47
C LYS A 44 11.40 -0.93 9.27
N LEU A 45 12.62 -0.44 9.09
CA LEU A 45 13.79 -0.93 9.78
C LEU A 45 13.92 -0.25 11.16
N PRO A 46 14.58 -0.90 12.13
CA PRO A 46 14.91 -0.27 13.41
C PRO A 46 15.82 0.95 13.19
N GLY A 47 15.77 1.91 14.11
CA GLY A 47 16.56 3.16 14.01
C GLY A 47 15.96 4.23 13.08
N GLY A 48 14.67 4.12 12.72
CA GLY A 48 13.97 5.13 11.89
C GLY A 48 14.18 4.98 10.38
N LEU A 49 14.96 3.98 9.96
CA LEU A 49 15.23 3.68 8.56
C LEU A 49 14.00 3.05 7.89
N ASN A 50 13.75 3.41 6.64
CA ASN A 50 12.66 2.83 5.84
C ASN A 50 13.22 2.36 4.51
N PHE A 51 13.14 1.06 4.24
CA PHE A 51 13.48 0.50 2.95
C PHE A 51 12.24 0.45 2.06
N ARG A 52 12.34 0.98 0.85
CA ARG A 52 11.25 0.99 -0.13
C ARG A 52 11.69 0.27 -1.39
N GLY A 53 11.23 -0.97 -1.53
CA GLY A 53 11.36 -1.74 -2.76
C GLY A 53 10.16 -1.53 -3.67
N ARG A 54 10.40 -1.50 -4.98
CA ARG A 54 9.33 -1.57 -5.97
C ARG A 54 9.78 -2.51 -7.06
N TRP A 55 9.02 -3.56 -7.33
CA TRP A 55 9.24 -4.42 -8.48
C TRP A 55 8.17 -4.08 -9.52
N ARG A 56 8.62 -3.82 -10.74
CA ARG A 56 7.77 -3.65 -11.92
C ARG A 56 8.42 -4.42 -13.05
#